data_AF-A0A0G0H5U3-F1
#
_entry.id   AF-A0A0G0H5U3-F1
#
_cell.length_a   1.000
_cell.length_b   1.000
_cell.length_c   1.000
_cell.angle_alpha   90.00
_cell.angle_beta   90.00
_cell.angle_gamma   90.00
#
_symmetry.space_group_name_H-M   'P 1'
#
loop_
_entity.id
_entity.type
_entity.pdbx_description
1 polymer ?
#
loop_
_entity_poly.entity_id
_entity_poly.type
_entity_poly.pdbx_seq_one_letter_code
_entity_poly.pdbx_strand_id
1 'polypeptide(L)'
;MVKTRTDLLEDIHNSVQEEMLRMEIAIETLADVDDDKVIETVTRRSPLGAREEQLTKKDVIARYAEDIGKREKVLKVIQQLLKV
;
A
#
# COMPACT_ATOMS: atom_id res chain seq x y z
N MET A 1 -10.58 26.97 -8.83
CA MET A 1 -11.92 26.37 -8.68
C MET A 1 -11.93 25.56 -7.41
N VAL A 2 -12.92 25.74 -6.53
CA VAL A 2 -13.03 24.97 -5.29
C VAL A 2 -13.55 23.58 -5.65
N LYS A 3 -12.83 22.52 -5.25
CA LYS A 3 -13.27 21.14 -5.49
C LYS A 3 -14.55 20.86 -4.71
N THR A 4 -15.50 20.19 -5.34
CA THR A 4 -16.70 19.72 -4.65
C THR A 4 -16.34 18.56 -3.72
N ARG A 5 -17.25 18.23 -2.80
CA ARG A 5 -17.10 17.04 -1.94
C ARG A 5 -16.91 15.77 -2.78
N THR A 6 -17.64 15.65 -3.88
CA THR A 6 -17.56 14.49 -4.79
C THR A 6 -16.19 14.42 -5.45
N ASP A 7 -15.70 15.52 -6.02
CA ASP A 7 -14.37 15.57 -6.64
C ASP A 7 -13.27 15.15 -5.64
N LEU A 8 -13.37 15.63 -4.39
CA LEU A 8 -12.42 15.26 -3.34
C LEU A 8 -12.50 13.78 -2.98
N LEU A 9 -13.70 13.20 -2.93
CA LEU A 9 -13.87 11.77 -2.66
C LEU A 9 -13.35 10.89 -3.80
N GLU A 10 -13.53 11.31 -5.06
CA GLU A 10 -12.98 10.63 -6.24
C GLU A 10 -11.44 10.69 -6.25
N ASP A 11 -10.86 11.86 -5.96
CA ASP A 11 -9.40 12.00 -5.86
C ASP A 11 -8.82 11.09 -4.77
N ILE A 12 -9.47 11.05 -3.59
CA ILE A 12 -9.05 10.18 -2.48
C ILE A 12 -9.20 8.71 -2.88
N HIS A 13 -10.31 8.33 -3.53
CA HIS A 13 -10.52 6.96 -4.03
C HIS A 13 -9.37 6.54 -4.96
N ASN A 14 -9.06 7.37 -5.96
CA ASN A 14 -8.01 7.09 -6.93
C ASN A 14 -6.64 6.99 -6.27
N SER A 15 -6.32 7.90 -5.34
CA SER A 15 -5.06 7.86 -4.60
C SER A 15 -4.90 6.59 -3.76
N VAL A 16 -5.95 6.16 -3.06
CA VAL A 16 -5.90 4.93 -2.25
C VAL A 16 -5.76 3.69 -3.14
N GLN A 17 -6.44 3.68 -4.29
CA GLN A 17 -6.33 2.59 -5.26
C GLN A 17 -4.92 2.52 -5.88
N GLU A 18 -4.30 3.65 -6.20
CA GLU A 18 -2.91 3.69 -6.66
C GLU A 18 -1.94 3.14 -5.62
N GLU A 19 -2.11 3.50 -4.34
CA GLU A 19 -1.25 2.98 -3.27
C GLU A 19 -1.39 1.47 -3.12
N MET A 20 -2.60 0.93 -3.22
CA MET A 20 -2.83 -0.51 -3.19
C MET A 20 -2.11 -1.21 -4.34
N LEU A 21 -2.24 -0.70 -5.57
CA LEU A 21 -1.56 -1.26 -6.73
C LEU A 21 -0.03 -1.22 -6.58
N ARG A 22 0.53 -0.16 -6.00
CA ARG A 22 1.97 -0.07 -5.71
C ARG A 22 2.42 -1.15 -4.71
N MET A 23 1.60 -1.47 -3.71
CA MET A 23 1.88 -2.54 -2.76
C MET A 23 1.75 -3.93 -3.39
N GLU A 24 0.75 -4.15 -4.24
CA GLU A 24 0.60 -5.40 -5.00
C GLU A 24 1.83 -5.65 -5.90
N ILE A 25 2.26 -4.62 -6.64
CA ILE A 25 3.50 -4.67 -7.44
C ILE A 25 4.71 -4.99 -6.55
N ALA A 26 4.79 -4.40 -5.36
CA ALA A 26 5.89 -4.68 -4.44
C ALA A 26 5.87 -6.13 -3.93
N ILE A 27 4.70 -6.71 -3.65
CA ILE A 27 4.55 -8.13 -3.27
C ILE A 27 5.03 -9.04 -4.40
N GLU A 28 4.55 -8.82 -5.63
CA GLU A 28 4.93 -9.62 -6.81
C GLU A 28 6.44 -9.49 -7.09
N THR A 29 6.97 -8.27 -7.03
CA THR A 29 8.41 -8.03 -7.22
C THR A 29 9.22 -8.75 -6.14
N LEU A 30 8.77 -8.74 -4.89
CA LEU A 30 9.44 -9.46 -3.82
C LEU A 30 9.38 -10.97 -4.06
N ALA A 31 8.28 -11.52 -4.57
CA ALA A 31 8.12 -12.95 -4.86
C ALA A 31 9.24 -13.48 -5.77
N ASP A 32 9.68 -12.68 -6.75
CA ASP A 32 10.74 -13.02 -7.71
C ASP A 32 12.18 -12.76 -7.20
N VAL A 33 12.35 -12.21 -5.99
CA VAL A 33 13.67 -11.90 -5.41
C VAL A 33 14.06 -12.95 -4.36
N ASP A 34 15.28 -13.47 -4.45
CA ASP A 34 15.88 -14.37 -3.45
C ASP A 34 15.96 -13.70 -2.07
N ASP A 35 15.69 -14.45 -1.01
CA ASP A 35 15.63 -13.96 0.37
C ASP A 35 16.91 -13.20 0.80
N ASP A 36 18.08 -13.61 0.29
CA ASP A 36 19.38 -12.98 0.57
C ASP A 36 19.50 -11.54 0.01
N LYS A 37 18.73 -11.18 -1.02
CA LYS A 37 18.71 -9.84 -1.63
C LYS A 37 17.62 -8.93 -1.07
N VAL A 38 16.66 -9.48 -0.31
CA VAL A 38 15.54 -8.70 0.26
C VAL A 38 16.02 -7.76 1.37
N ILE A 39 17.04 -8.18 2.13
CA ILE A 39 17.60 -7.43 3.27
C ILE A 39 18.16 -6.07 2.82
N GLU A 40 18.72 -5.96 1.61
CA GLU A 40 19.34 -4.72 1.13
C GLU A 40 18.32 -3.76 0.47
N THR A 41 17.23 -4.30 -0.09
CA THR A 41 16.29 -3.55 -0.91
C THR A 41 15.17 -2.91 -0.08
N VAL A 42 14.70 -3.62 0.95
CA VAL A 42 13.57 -3.17 1.79
C VAL A 42 14.01 -2.12 2.82
N THR A 43 15.20 -2.26 3.40
CA THR A 43 15.75 -1.30 4.39
C THR A 43 16.04 0.06 3.79
N ARG A 44 16.32 0.15 2.49
CA ARG A 44 16.80 1.40 1.85
C ARG A 44 15.71 2.19 1.13
N ARG A 45 14.55 1.59 0.82
CA ARG A 45 13.44 2.23 0.08
C ARG A 45 12.09 2.25 0.80
N SER A 46 11.95 1.58 1.95
CA SER A 46 10.73 1.71 2.75
C SER A 46 10.66 3.10 3.39
N PRO A 47 9.54 3.83 3.27
CA PRO A 47 9.31 5.07 4.03
C PRO A 47 9.24 4.85 5.54
N LEU A 48 9.17 3.59 5.97
CA LEU A 48 9.11 3.19 7.36
C LEU A 48 10.56 2.97 7.82
N GLY A 49 11.13 4.04 8.35
CA GLY A 49 12.54 4.17 8.70
C GLY A 49 13.10 3.01 9.52
N ALA A 50 14.43 2.90 9.43
CA ALA A 50 15.28 1.98 10.16
C ALA A 50 14.84 1.76 11.61
N ARG A 51 14.06 0.71 11.85
CA ARG A 51 14.10 -0.03 13.10
C ARG A 51 14.76 -1.36 12.77
N GLU A 52 15.74 -1.71 13.58
CA GLU A 52 16.61 -2.89 13.51
C GLU A 52 15.82 -4.20 13.70
N GLU A 53 14.74 -4.41 12.96
CA GLU A 53 14.17 -5.72 12.75
C GLU A 53 14.65 -6.16 11.37
N GLN A 54 15.43 -7.24 11.31
CA GLN A 54 15.69 -7.94 10.06
C GLN A 54 14.35 -8.52 9.58
N LEU A 55 13.53 -7.70 8.94
CA LEU A 55 12.26 -8.12 8.37
C LEU A 55 12.57 -9.06 7.23
N THR A 56 12.05 -10.28 7.32
CA THR A 56 12.15 -11.25 6.23
C THR A 56 11.24 -10.84 5.08
N LYS A 57 11.49 -11.38 3.88
CA LYS A 57 10.57 -11.25 2.73
C LYS A 57 9.12 -11.56 3.11
N LYS A 58 8.93 -12.61 3.91
CA LYS A 58 7.62 -13.04 4.40
C LYS A 58 6.96 -11.99 5.28
N ASP A 59 7.71 -11.33 6.16
CA ASP A 59 7.18 -10.27 7.03
C ASP A 59 6.75 -9.03 6.24
N VAL A 60 7.54 -8.67 5.23
CA VAL A 60 7.25 -7.53 4.34
C VAL A 60 6.02 -7.80 3.50
N ILE A 61 5.91 -8.99 2.89
CA ILE A 61 4.71 -9.40 2.14
C ILE A 61 3.49 -9.43 3.05
N ALA A 62 3.61 -9.99 4.26
CA ALA A 62 2.50 -10.04 5.21
C ALA A 62 2.01 -8.64 5.62
N ARG A 63 2.93 -7.69 5.86
CA ARG A 63 2.60 -6.29 6.16
C ARG A 63 1.89 -5.61 4.99
N TYR A 64 2.38 -5.76 3.76
CA TYR A 64 1.71 -5.19 2.59
C TYR A 64 0.32 -5.80 2.39
N ALA A 65 0.15 -7.11 2.56
CA ALA A 65 -1.16 -7.76 2.48
C ALA A 65 -2.14 -7.22 3.54
N GLU A 66 -1.68 -7.02 4.78
CA GLU A 66 -2.50 -6.44 5.84
C GLU A 66 -2.93 -5.00 5.51
N ASP A 67 -2.00 -4.19 5.00
CA ASP A 67 -2.23 -2.80 4.65
C ASP A 67 -3.12 -2.62 3.42
N ILE A 68 -3.05 -3.53 2.44
CA ILE A 68 -4.02 -3.65 1.34
C ILE A 68 -5.41 -3.90 1.92
N GLY A 69 -5.56 -4.88 2.82
CA GLY A 69 -6.86 -5.20 3.44
C GLY A 69 -7.46 -4.05 4.27
N LYS A 70 -6.62 -3.21 4.90
CA LYS A 70 -7.09 -1.97 5.55
C LYS A 70 -7.59 -0.96 4.53
N ARG A 71 -6.86 -0.77 3.43
CA ARG A 71 -7.23 0.19 2.36
C ARG A 71 -8.47 -0.23 1.58
N GLU A 72 -8.72 -1.53 1.40
CA GLU A 72 -9.99 -2.03 0.85
C GLU A 72 -11.20 -1.56 1.66
N LYS A 73 -11.09 -1.55 2.99
CA LYS A 73 -12.16 -1.05 3.88
C LYS A 73 -12.37 0.46 3.67
N VAL A 74 -11.28 1.22 3.48
CA VAL A 74 -11.35 2.66 3.18
C VAL A 74 -12.05 2.91 1.85
N LEU A 75 -11.68 2.17 0.79
CA LEU A 75 -12.35 2.27 -0.52
C LEU A 75 -13.85 1.98 -0.43
N LYS A 76 -14.25 0.95 0.33
CA LYS A 76 -15.68 0.64 0.56
C LYS A 76 -16.43 1.80 1.20
N VAL A 77 -15.82 2.47 2.19
CA VAL A 77 -16.40 3.65 2.85
C VAL A 77 -16.53 4.80 1.85
N ILE A 78 -15.47 5.10 1.08
CA ILE A 78 -15.50 6.18 0.07
C ILE A 78 -16.58 5.91 -0.98
N GLN A 79 -16.69 4.67 -1.47
CA GLN A 79 -17.74 4.28 -2.41
C GLN A 79 -19.15 4.42 -1.84
N GLN A 80 -19.36 4.15 -0.55
CA GLN A 80 -20.64 4.40 0.10
C GLN A 80 -20.94 5.91 0.14
N LEU A 81 -19.94 6.75 0.41
CA LEU A 81 -20.10 8.21 0.47
C LEU A 81 -20.32 8.88 -0.89
N LEU A 82 -19.89 8.24 -1.98
CA LEU A 82 -20.11 8.66 -3.38
C LEU A 82 -21.47 8.21 -3.94
N LYS A 83 -22.08 7.17 -3.37
CA LYS A 83 -23.43 6.69 -3.74
C LYS A 83 -24.58 7.47 -3.08
N VAL A 84 -24.25 8.37 -2.16
CA VAL A 84 -25.17 9.32 -1.50
C VAL A 84 -25.19 10.61 -2.30
#